data_AF-A0A024G1X1-F1
#
_entry.id   AF-A0A024G1X1-F1
#
_cell.length_a   1.000
_cell.length_b   1.000
_cell.length_c   1.000
_cell.angle_alpha   90.00
_cell.angle_beta   90.00
_cell.angle_gamma   90.00
#
_symmetry.space_group_name_H-M   'P 1'
#
loop_
_entity.id
_entity.type
_entity.pdbx_description
1 polymer ?
#
loop_
_entity_poly.entity_id
_entity_poly.type
_entity_poly.pdbx_seq_one_letter_code
_entity_poly.pdbx_strand_id
1 'polypeptide(L)'
;MKSECTEPDIEDCVHPSATSSFHPHSNKCHQFTALEACAIREKLVKWFDSHRRNLPWRGDPPPYKTTAAHTARDNKKGSIQSYFQKDPCANVKIEPIMDEAIVESRTVSPYETWVSEIMLQQTRVDTVIDYFTRWISRFPTIAQLASASEEEVNSMWAGLGYYRRARMLHAGAKYVMEHYNGELPSSVEALLTIPGIGRYTAGAIASIAFDQKEPLVDGNVIRVMARLRAVGADPKNKKLVDLSWELAQCLVESCDSPGSLNQALMELGATVCGVQVARCTECPLKNECLAYARKRGYSSSDADSCNICDFTRKQEWDTKISDVLQYPLKARKNASRNEELCVAVLSFVDMKEKQQKVKETLHTDKESSSASILQSELSNWRFLMSKRPKGVLLAGQWEFINMKAS
;
A
#
# COMPACT_ATOMS: atom_id res chain seq x y z
N MET A 1 -26.32 -36.35 -11.87
CA MET A 1 -27.03 -35.91 -13.09
C MET A 1 -26.24 -34.76 -13.68
N LYS A 2 -25.72 -34.92 -14.91
CA LYS A 2 -25.00 -33.87 -15.63
C LYS A 2 -26.01 -32.78 -15.97
N SER A 3 -25.82 -31.56 -15.49
CA SER A 3 -26.63 -30.41 -15.89
C SER A 3 -25.98 -29.79 -17.13
N GLU A 4 -26.61 -30.01 -18.29
CA GLU A 4 -26.28 -29.33 -19.54
C GLU A 4 -26.51 -27.82 -19.37
N CYS A 5 -25.48 -27.03 -19.67
CA CYS A 5 -25.61 -25.60 -19.85
C CYS A 5 -26.28 -25.34 -21.19
N THR A 6 -27.56 -24.96 -21.18
CA THR A 6 -28.25 -24.42 -22.35
C THR A 6 -27.67 -23.06 -22.71
N GLU A 7 -27.17 -22.94 -23.94
CA GLU A 7 -26.71 -21.70 -24.58
C GLU A 7 -27.83 -20.64 -24.61
N PRO A 8 -27.58 -19.39 -24.18
CA PRO A 8 -28.49 -18.29 -24.48
C PRO A 8 -28.28 -17.77 -25.91
N ASP A 9 -29.39 -17.44 -26.55
CA ASP A 9 -29.55 -17.06 -27.96
C ASP A 9 -28.48 -16.09 -28.50
N ILE A 10 -27.81 -16.54 -29.55
CA ILE A 10 -26.80 -15.83 -30.34
C ILE A 10 -27.52 -14.89 -31.31
N GLU A 11 -27.99 -13.74 -30.84
CA GLU A 11 -28.47 -12.68 -31.73
C GLU A 11 -28.37 -11.31 -31.04
N ASP A 12 -27.14 -10.89 -30.65
CA ASP A 12 -26.76 -9.46 -30.51
C ASP A 12 -25.27 -9.23 -30.17
N CYS A 13 -24.37 -10.09 -30.67
CA CYS A 13 -22.91 -9.95 -30.44
C CYS A 13 -22.15 -9.78 -31.76
N VAL A 14 -22.33 -8.61 -32.38
CA VAL A 14 -21.47 -8.20 -33.50
C VAL A 14 -20.07 -7.86 -32.95
N HIS A 15 -19.09 -8.69 -33.27
CA HIS A 15 -17.68 -8.33 -33.20
C HIS A 15 -17.43 -7.07 -34.04
N PRO A 16 -16.83 -5.98 -33.51
CA PRO A 16 -16.44 -4.88 -34.36
C PRO A 16 -15.20 -5.32 -35.16
N SER A 17 -15.45 -5.70 -36.41
CA SER A 17 -14.47 -5.76 -37.47
C SER A 17 -13.71 -4.43 -37.59
N ALA A 18 -12.49 -4.49 -38.09
CA ALA A 18 -11.56 -3.38 -38.26
C ALA A 18 -11.98 -2.37 -39.36
N THR A 19 -13.20 -1.85 -39.27
CA THR A 19 -13.75 -0.86 -40.17
C THR A 19 -14.31 0.30 -39.35
N SER A 20 -13.78 1.48 -39.62
CA SER A 20 -14.19 2.79 -39.11
C SER A 20 -15.70 2.92 -38.81
N SER A 21 -16.06 2.80 -37.53
CA SER A 21 -17.30 3.35 -36.99
C SER A 21 -17.05 3.77 -35.54
N PHE A 22 -16.90 5.09 -35.35
CA PHE A 22 -16.81 5.72 -34.02
C PHE A 22 -18.11 5.44 -33.26
N HIS A 23 -18.12 4.43 -32.39
CA HIS A 23 -19.19 4.29 -31.41
C HIS A 23 -19.10 5.46 -30.41
N PRO A 24 -20.22 6.12 -30.07
CA PRO A 24 -20.22 7.22 -29.12
C PRO A 24 -19.71 6.73 -27.76
N HIS A 25 -18.73 7.44 -27.21
CA HIS A 25 -18.05 7.05 -26.00
C HIS A 25 -18.99 7.12 -24.78
N SER A 26 -19.32 5.98 -24.15
CA SER A 26 -20.21 5.94 -23.00
C SER A 26 -19.63 5.15 -21.83
N ASN A 27 -20.24 5.26 -20.64
CA ASN A 27 -19.83 4.47 -19.48
C ASN A 27 -19.78 2.96 -19.77
N LYS A 28 -20.71 2.45 -20.59
CA LYS A 28 -20.77 1.02 -20.96
C LYS A 28 -19.53 0.56 -21.73
N CYS A 29 -18.86 1.46 -22.45
CA CYS A 29 -17.64 1.17 -23.19
C CYS A 29 -16.47 0.74 -22.28
N HIS A 30 -16.56 0.97 -20.97
CA HIS A 30 -15.53 0.61 -20.02
C HIS A 30 -15.76 -0.75 -19.34
N GLN A 31 -16.93 -1.38 -19.50
CA GLN A 31 -17.21 -2.70 -18.92
C GLN A 31 -16.61 -3.83 -19.75
N PHE A 32 -16.26 -4.96 -19.12
CA PHE A 32 -15.86 -6.17 -19.85
C PHE A 32 -17.09 -6.85 -20.46
N THR A 33 -16.92 -7.47 -21.63
CA THR A 33 -17.85 -8.53 -22.04
C THR A 33 -17.55 -9.81 -21.26
N ALA A 34 -18.49 -10.76 -21.21
CA ALA A 34 -18.27 -12.05 -20.55
C ALA A 34 -17.07 -12.81 -21.17
N LEU A 35 -16.93 -12.75 -22.49
CA LEU A 35 -15.81 -13.35 -23.22
C LEU A 35 -14.47 -12.66 -22.90
N GLU A 36 -14.45 -11.33 -22.83
CA GLU A 36 -13.25 -10.57 -22.42
C GLU A 36 -12.85 -10.93 -20.98
N ALA A 37 -13.81 -10.94 -20.05
CA ALA A 37 -13.56 -11.29 -18.65
C ALA A 37 -12.99 -12.72 -18.50
N CYS A 38 -13.55 -13.68 -19.24
CA CYS A 38 -13.05 -15.05 -19.27
C CYS A 38 -11.60 -15.13 -19.76
N ALA A 39 -11.33 -14.54 -20.93
CA ALA A 39 -9.98 -14.53 -21.51
C ALA A 39 -8.96 -13.84 -20.60
N ILE A 40 -9.34 -12.74 -19.93
CA ILE A 40 -8.48 -12.04 -18.98
C ILE A 40 -8.12 -12.94 -17.80
N ARG A 41 -9.10 -13.60 -17.18
CA ARG A 41 -8.85 -14.51 -16.04
C ARG A 41 -7.86 -15.61 -16.41
N GLU A 42 -8.15 -16.34 -17.48
CA GLU A 42 -7.34 -17.49 -17.90
C GLU A 42 -5.90 -17.09 -18.23
N LYS A 43 -5.73 -16.03 -19.03
CA LYS A 43 -4.40 -15.55 -19.42
C LYS A 43 -3.61 -15.03 -18.24
N LEU A 44 -4.27 -14.33 -17.33
CA LEU A 44 -3.60 -13.69 -16.20
C LEU A 44 -3.15 -14.70 -15.14
N VAL A 45 -4.00 -15.67 -14.80
CA VAL A 45 -3.64 -16.75 -13.87
C VAL A 45 -2.51 -17.61 -14.46
N LYS A 46 -2.65 -18.05 -15.72
CA LYS A 46 -1.61 -18.84 -16.40
C LYS A 46 -0.26 -18.11 -16.49
N TRP A 47 -0.30 -16.81 -16.77
CA TRP A 47 0.91 -15.98 -16.76
C TRP A 47 1.52 -15.90 -15.36
N PHE A 48 0.70 -15.71 -14.32
CA PHE A 48 1.16 -15.61 -12.94
C PHE A 48 1.84 -16.89 -12.47
N ASP A 49 1.28 -18.07 -12.77
CA ASP A 49 1.87 -19.37 -12.41
C ASP A 49 3.30 -19.54 -12.95
N SER A 50 3.59 -18.94 -14.11
CA SER A 50 4.88 -19.06 -14.79
C SER A 50 5.84 -17.89 -14.55
N HIS A 51 5.34 -16.72 -14.12
CA HIS A 51 6.14 -15.48 -14.07
C HIS A 51 6.15 -14.80 -12.70
N ARG A 52 5.38 -15.27 -11.72
CA ARG A 52 5.34 -14.65 -10.38
C ARG A 52 6.70 -14.72 -9.70
N ARG A 53 7.04 -13.68 -8.94
CA ARG A 53 8.21 -13.69 -8.06
C ARG A 53 8.01 -14.66 -6.88
N ASN A 54 9.13 -15.28 -6.48
CA ASN A 54 9.23 -16.06 -5.25
C ASN A 54 9.31 -15.11 -4.05
N LEU A 55 8.35 -15.21 -3.12
CA LEU A 55 8.24 -14.35 -1.94
C LEU A 55 7.89 -15.17 -0.68
N PRO A 56 8.41 -14.79 0.50
CA PRO A 56 8.25 -15.60 1.71
C PRO A 56 6.79 -15.72 2.18
N TRP A 57 6.00 -14.66 2.02
CA TRP A 57 4.56 -14.63 2.34
C TRP A 57 3.68 -15.28 1.26
N ARG A 58 4.27 -15.83 0.20
CA ARG A 58 3.61 -16.73 -0.76
C ARG A 58 3.96 -18.19 -0.49
N GLY A 59 4.73 -18.47 0.57
CA GLY A 59 5.16 -19.82 0.92
C GLY A 59 6.30 -20.33 0.06
N ASP A 60 6.96 -19.45 -0.71
CA ASP A 60 8.04 -19.83 -1.60
C ASP A 60 9.37 -19.99 -0.83
N PRO A 61 10.25 -20.90 -1.27
CA PRO A 61 11.61 -20.97 -0.74
C PRO A 61 12.50 -19.84 -1.29
N PRO A 62 13.60 -19.50 -0.59
CA PRO A 62 14.65 -18.65 -1.15
C PRO A 62 15.34 -19.34 -2.36
N PRO A 63 15.98 -18.59 -3.27
CA PRO A 63 16.22 -17.15 -3.22
C PRO A 63 15.01 -16.31 -3.66
N TYR A 64 14.67 -15.29 -2.87
CA TYR A 64 13.58 -14.36 -3.18
C TYR A 64 14.00 -13.38 -4.28
N LYS A 65 13.16 -13.24 -5.32
CA LYS A 65 13.44 -12.37 -6.47
C LYS A 65 12.74 -11.03 -6.31
N THR A 66 13.50 -9.94 -6.42
CA THR A 66 12.97 -8.57 -6.36
C THR A 66 13.03 -7.86 -7.71
N THR A 67 12.20 -6.84 -7.90
CA THR A 67 12.20 -6.02 -9.13
C THR A 67 13.51 -5.27 -9.36
N ALA A 68 14.32 -5.05 -8.32
CA ALA A 68 15.66 -4.47 -8.45
C ALA A 68 16.66 -5.38 -9.20
N ALA A 69 16.41 -6.70 -9.25
CA ALA A 69 17.30 -7.66 -9.90
C ALA A 69 17.29 -7.57 -11.44
N HIS A 70 16.29 -6.90 -12.05
CA HIS A 70 16.26 -6.66 -13.50
C HIS A 70 17.01 -5.39 -13.94
N THR A 71 17.39 -4.51 -13.01
CA THR A 71 18.17 -3.29 -13.31
C THR A 71 19.67 -3.44 -13.09
N ALA A 72 20.13 -4.60 -12.59
CA ALA A 72 21.53 -4.81 -12.20
C ALA A 72 22.42 -5.43 -13.29
N ARG A 73 22.02 -5.42 -14.57
CA ARG A 73 22.84 -5.99 -15.66
C ARG A 73 23.73 -4.99 -16.42
N ASP A 74 23.58 -3.67 -16.23
CA ASP A 74 24.33 -2.68 -17.04
C ASP A 74 25.03 -1.58 -16.23
N ASN A 75 25.74 -1.92 -15.15
CA ASN A 75 26.73 -0.98 -14.58
C ASN A 75 27.94 -1.71 -13.99
N LYS A 76 28.80 -2.24 -14.87
CA LYS A 76 30.22 -2.39 -14.54
C LYS A 76 30.86 -1.01 -14.56
N LYS A 77 31.04 -0.38 -13.39
CA LYS A 77 32.22 0.44 -13.03
C LYS A 77 32.09 0.99 -11.60
N GLY A 78 33.09 0.69 -10.78
CA GLY A 78 33.35 1.34 -9.49
C GLY A 78 32.88 0.53 -8.27
N SER A 79 33.63 -0.52 -7.90
CA SER A 79 33.32 -1.30 -6.70
C SER A 79 33.63 -0.52 -5.42
N ILE A 80 32.66 -0.45 -4.51
CA ILE A 80 32.78 0.03 -3.13
C ILE A 80 33.66 -0.91 -2.24
N GLN A 81 34.14 -2.01 -2.84
CA GLN A 81 34.96 -3.06 -2.20
C GLN A 81 36.30 -2.58 -1.61
N SER A 82 36.80 -1.39 -1.97
CA SER A 82 38.05 -0.87 -1.38
C SER A 82 37.88 -0.29 0.03
N TYR A 83 36.64 -0.12 0.52
CA TYR A 83 36.38 0.55 1.81
C TYR A 83 36.20 -0.41 3.00
N PHE A 84 36.01 -1.72 2.75
CA PHE A 84 35.75 -2.72 3.80
C PHE A 84 36.87 -3.74 4.00
N GLN A 85 38.03 -3.58 3.34
CA GLN A 85 39.19 -4.42 3.61
C GLN A 85 39.98 -3.89 4.81
N LYS A 86 39.45 -4.14 6.01
CA LYS A 86 40.19 -4.25 7.27
C LYS A 86 39.20 -4.77 8.32
N ASP A 87 39.14 -6.09 8.49
CA ASP A 87 39.33 -6.68 9.81
C ASP A 87 39.51 -8.21 9.78
N PRO A 88 40.23 -8.76 10.77
CA PRO A 88 40.87 -10.06 10.72
C PRO A 88 40.03 -11.10 11.46
N CYS A 89 39.14 -11.77 10.75
CA CYS A 89 38.60 -13.08 11.14
C CYS A 89 38.37 -13.92 9.89
N ALA A 90 39.46 -14.12 9.14
CA ALA A 90 39.56 -15.16 8.14
C ALA A 90 39.71 -16.51 8.87
N ASN A 91 38.62 -17.27 8.95
CA ASN A 91 38.57 -18.74 8.82
C ASN A 91 37.25 -19.27 9.39
N VAL A 92 36.18 -19.16 8.60
CA VAL A 92 35.09 -20.15 8.67
C VAL A 92 35.03 -20.76 7.29
N LYS A 93 35.49 -22.02 7.19
CA LYS A 93 35.27 -22.85 6.00
C LYS A 93 33.75 -23.08 5.92
N ILE A 94 33.10 -22.39 4.99
CA ILE A 94 31.74 -22.74 4.58
C ILE A 94 31.91 -23.93 3.63
N GLU A 95 31.68 -25.14 4.14
CA GLU A 95 31.55 -26.30 3.28
C GLU A 95 30.30 -26.12 2.39
N PRO A 96 30.38 -26.48 1.09
CA PRO A 96 29.25 -26.37 0.20
C PRO A 96 28.20 -27.39 0.61
N ILE A 97 27.06 -26.92 1.12
CA ILE A 97 25.89 -27.77 1.30
C ILE A 97 25.34 -28.08 -0.09
N MET A 98 25.75 -29.24 -0.60
CA MET A 98 25.03 -30.00 -1.61
C MET A 98 23.73 -30.48 -0.97
N ASP A 99 22.61 -29.95 -1.44
CA ASP A 99 21.48 -30.72 -1.95
C ASP A 99 20.42 -29.73 -2.42
N GLU A 100 20.19 -29.70 -3.73
CA GLU A 100 19.01 -29.08 -4.35
C GLU A 100 17.78 -29.94 -4.00
N ALA A 101 17.44 -29.98 -2.72
CA ALA A 101 16.13 -30.42 -2.30
C ALA A 101 15.12 -29.48 -2.97
N ILE A 102 14.17 -30.05 -3.71
CA ILE A 102 12.99 -29.34 -4.17
C ILE A 102 12.26 -28.91 -2.89
N VAL A 103 12.53 -27.71 -2.41
CA VAL A 103 11.83 -27.15 -1.26
C VAL A 103 10.44 -26.79 -1.76
N GLU A 104 9.49 -27.69 -1.53
CA GLU A 104 8.10 -27.50 -1.94
C GLU A 104 7.51 -26.23 -1.32
N SER A 105 6.65 -25.55 -2.08
CA SER A 105 5.93 -24.38 -1.59
C SER A 105 5.05 -24.76 -0.41
N ARG A 106 5.18 -24.05 0.72
CA ARG A 106 4.36 -24.29 1.91
C ARG A 106 3.02 -23.56 1.84
N THR A 107 2.03 -24.06 2.55
CA THR A 107 0.77 -23.34 2.79
C THR A 107 1.02 -22.08 3.62
N VAL A 108 0.51 -20.94 3.15
CA VAL A 108 0.59 -19.66 3.85
C VAL A 108 -0.60 -19.52 4.77
N SER A 109 -0.37 -19.13 6.03
CA SER A 109 -1.46 -18.88 6.96
C SER A 109 -2.17 -17.54 6.68
N PRO A 110 -3.46 -17.39 7.01
CA PRO A 110 -4.15 -16.10 6.94
C PRO A 110 -3.44 -14.98 7.72
N TYR A 111 -2.79 -15.34 8.84
CA TYR A 111 -1.99 -14.42 9.64
C TYR A 111 -0.79 -13.87 8.85
N GLU A 112 -0.08 -14.73 8.14
CA GLU A 112 1.06 -14.32 7.31
C GLU A 112 0.64 -13.40 6.17
N THR A 113 -0.46 -13.73 5.49
CA THR A 113 -1.05 -12.84 4.46
C THR A 113 -1.38 -11.48 5.06
N TRP A 114 -2.03 -11.44 6.23
CA TRP A 114 -2.37 -10.19 6.88
C TRP A 114 -1.13 -9.35 7.22
N VAL A 115 -0.11 -9.96 7.83
CA VAL A 115 1.16 -9.29 8.18
C VAL A 115 1.84 -8.73 6.94
N SER A 116 1.97 -9.52 5.86
CA SER A 116 2.61 -9.06 4.63
C SER A 116 1.86 -7.91 3.99
N GLU A 117 0.53 -7.96 3.94
CA GLU A 117 -0.28 -6.89 3.37
C GLU A 117 -0.13 -5.58 4.16
N ILE A 118 -0.04 -5.63 5.49
CA ILE A 118 0.19 -4.42 6.30
C ILE A 118 1.62 -3.89 6.09
N MET A 119 2.63 -4.75 6.01
CA MET A 119 4.01 -4.33 5.77
C MET A 119 4.21 -3.71 4.37
N LEU A 120 3.58 -4.27 3.33
CA LEU A 120 3.69 -3.82 1.94
C LEU A 120 2.98 -2.49 1.67
N GLN A 121 2.11 -2.02 2.57
CA GLN A 121 1.55 -0.68 2.47
C GLN A 121 2.67 0.38 2.54
N GLN A 122 2.86 1.12 1.45
CA GLN A 122 3.84 2.22 1.37
C GLN A 122 5.30 1.79 1.65
N THR A 123 5.62 0.51 1.51
CA THR A 123 6.99 -0.04 1.67
C THR A 123 7.33 -0.95 0.50
N ARG A 124 8.59 -0.93 0.03
CA ARG A 124 9.02 -1.76 -1.11
C ARG A 124 9.18 -3.22 -0.70
N VAL A 125 8.83 -4.14 -1.60
CA VAL A 125 8.94 -5.60 -1.43
C VAL A 125 10.32 -6.00 -0.90
N ASP A 126 11.38 -5.47 -1.50
CA ASP A 126 12.79 -5.78 -1.20
C ASP A 126 13.12 -5.51 0.28
N THR A 127 12.59 -4.43 0.83
CA THR A 127 12.73 -4.09 2.24
C THR A 127 11.88 -5.00 3.12
N VAL A 128 10.66 -5.34 2.68
CA VAL A 128 9.71 -6.12 3.51
C VAL A 128 10.20 -7.55 3.74
N ILE A 129 10.92 -8.18 2.82
CA ILE A 129 11.39 -9.57 2.93
C ILE A 129 12.09 -9.86 4.27
N ASP A 130 13.08 -9.05 4.63
CA ASP A 130 13.86 -9.24 5.87
C ASP A 130 13.04 -8.96 7.13
N TYR A 131 12.13 -7.98 7.06
CA TYR A 131 11.27 -7.65 8.20
C TYR A 131 10.20 -8.71 8.42
N PHE A 132 9.57 -9.20 7.35
CA PHE A 132 8.58 -10.26 7.41
C PHE A 132 9.19 -11.53 8.00
N THR A 133 10.37 -11.94 7.52
CA THR A 133 11.03 -13.16 8.00
C THR A 133 11.35 -13.09 9.50
N ARG A 134 11.93 -11.97 9.96
CA ARG A 134 12.19 -11.74 11.40
C ARG A 134 10.91 -11.64 12.21
N TRP A 135 9.88 -11.01 11.67
CA TRP A 135 8.59 -10.85 12.33
C TRP A 135 7.91 -12.18 12.57
N ILE A 136 7.76 -13.03 11.54
CA ILE A 136 7.13 -14.35 11.67
C ILE A 136 7.97 -15.27 12.56
N SER A 137 9.31 -15.14 12.56
CA SER A 137 10.15 -15.87 13.50
C SER A 137 9.91 -15.46 14.97
N ARG A 138 9.64 -14.18 15.25
CA ARG A 138 9.41 -13.65 16.61
C ARG A 138 7.97 -13.81 17.07
N PHE A 139 7.02 -13.61 16.17
CA PHE A 139 5.58 -13.73 16.39
C PHE A 139 4.96 -14.72 15.39
N PRO A 140 5.20 -16.03 15.53
CA PRO A 140 4.63 -17.04 14.62
C PRO A 140 3.10 -17.05 14.55
N THR A 141 2.41 -16.65 15.62
CA THR A 141 0.94 -16.72 15.74
C THR A 141 0.32 -15.40 16.16
N ILE A 142 -0.98 -15.23 15.89
CA ILE A 142 -1.78 -14.09 16.37
C ILE A 142 -1.73 -13.99 17.90
N ALA A 143 -1.80 -15.12 18.61
CA ALA A 143 -1.71 -15.15 20.06
C ALA A 143 -0.39 -14.58 20.58
N GLN A 144 0.73 -14.95 19.96
CA GLN A 144 2.05 -14.42 20.35
C GLN A 144 2.15 -12.92 20.07
N LEU A 145 1.65 -12.44 18.93
CA LEU A 145 1.61 -11.02 18.62
C LEU A 145 0.71 -10.24 19.61
N ALA A 146 -0.47 -10.78 19.94
CA ALA A 146 -1.42 -10.14 20.85
C ALA A 146 -0.89 -10.02 22.29
N SER A 147 -0.07 -10.99 22.71
CA SER A 147 0.57 -11.03 24.04
C SER A 147 1.81 -10.14 24.17
N ALA A 148 2.37 -9.68 23.05
CA ALA A 148 3.61 -8.90 23.03
C ALA A 148 3.43 -7.50 23.63
N SER A 149 4.51 -6.92 24.15
CA SER A 149 4.49 -5.51 24.58
C SER A 149 4.49 -4.56 23.38
N GLU A 150 4.01 -3.32 23.57
CA GLU A 150 4.09 -2.32 22.50
C GLU A 150 5.55 -1.97 22.16
N GLU A 151 6.47 -2.00 23.12
CA GLU A 151 7.90 -1.79 22.87
C GLU A 151 8.48 -2.89 21.97
N GLU A 152 8.14 -4.16 22.22
CA GLU A 152 8.59 -5.28 21.41
C GLU A 152 8.09 -5.17 19.96
N VAL A 153 6.81 -4.86 19.79
CA VAL A 153 6.21 -4.64 18.46
C VAL A 153 6.88 -3.48 17.73
N ASN A 154 7.09 -2.35 18.41
CA ASN A 154 7.75 -1.19 17.83
C ASN A 154 9.22 -1.45 17.48
N SER A 155 9.91 -2.24 18.30
CA SER A 155 11.29 -2.68 18.05
C SER A 155 11.39 -3.53 16.78
N MET A 156 10.50 -4.51 16.61
CA MET A 156 10.45 -5.35 15.40
C MET A 156 10.05 -4.57 14.14
N TRP A 157 9.26 -3.50 14.29
CA TRP A 157 8.85 -2.62 13.20
C TRP A 157 9.86 -1.51 12.86
N ALA A 158 10.88 -1.32 13.71
CA ALA A 158 11.78 -0.18 13.62
C ALA A 158 12.52 -0.14 12.27
N GLY A 159 12.28 0.92 11.49
CA GLY A 159 12.85 1.12 10.16
C GLY A 159 11.88 0.97 8.99
N LEU A 160 10.70 0.36 9.18
CA LEU A 160 9.65 0.31 8.13
C LEU A 160 8.86 1.62 7.99
N GLY A 161 8.95 2.51 8.97
CA GLY A 161 8.17 3.75 9.02
C GLY A 161 6.66 3.51 9.22
N TYR A 162 5.91 4.61 9.32
CA TYR A 162 4.45 4.61 9.52
C TYR A 162 3.98 3.70 10.68
N TYR A 163 4.52 3.90 11.89
CA TYR A 163 4.27 3.09 13.10
C TYR A 163 2.79 2.91 13.48
N ARG A 164 1.89 3.77 12.97
CA ARG A 164 0.45 3.56 13.10
C ARG A 164 0.04 2.18 12.54
N ARG A 165 0.67 1.70 11.48
CA ARG A 165 0.42 0.35 10.92
C ARG A 165 0.72 -0.74 11.93
N ALA A 166 1.90 -0.71 12.56
CA ALA A 166 2.29 -1.67 13.60
C ALA A 166 1.31 -1.66 14.78
N ARG A 167 0.94 -0.47 15.25
CA ARG A 167 -0.02 -0.31 16.37
C ARG A 167 -1.39 -0.86 16.01
N MET A 168 -1.89 -0.61 14.80
CA MET A 168 -3.18 -1.15 14.36
C MET A 168 -3.13 -2.66 14.14
N LEU A 169 -2.04 -3.21 13.60
CA LEU A 169 -1.82 -4.65 13.49
C LEU A 169 -1.83 -5.34 14.87
N HIS A 170 -1.14 -4.75 15.85
CA HIS A 170 -1.15 -5.25 17.23
C HIS A 170 -2.53 -5.14 17.90
N ALA A 171 -3.21 -4.01 17.75
CA ALA A 171 -4.57 -3.83 18.24
C ALA A 171 -5.56 -4.81 17.59
N GLY A 172 -5.41 -5.05 16.29
CA GLY A 172 -6.17 -6.06 15.56
C GLY A 172 -5.90 -7.46 16.08
N ALA A 173 -4.64 -7.80 16.39
CA ALA A 173 -4.30 -9.13 16.90
C ALA A 173 -4.99 -9.39 18.25
N LYS A 174 -5.01 -8.39 19.13
CA LYS A 174 -5.77 -8.43 20.39
C LYS A 174 -7.26 -8.60 20.16
N TYR A 175 -7.83 -7.84 19.21
CA TYR A 175 -9.24 -7.93 18.84
C TYR A 175 -9.62 -9.34 18.35
N VAL A 176 -8.77 -9.96 17.52
CA VAL A 176 -8.98 -11.32 17.00
C VAL A 176 -8.91 -12.37 18.11
N MET A 177 -8.02 -12.22 19.08
CA MET A 177 -8.00 -13.08 20.26
C MET A 177 -9.30 -12.98 21.07
N GLU A 178 -9.82 -11.76 21.25
CA GLU A 178 -11.02 -11.51 22.05
C GLU A 178 -12.33 -11.95 21.35
N HIS A 179 -12.46 -11.72 20.05
CA HIS A 179 -13.73 -11.89 19.33
C HIS A 179 -13.78 -13.13 18.43
N TYR A 180 -12.62 -13.66 18.02
CA TYR A 180 -12.52 -14.77 17.06
C TYR A 180 -11.61 -15.90 17.54
N ASN A 181 -11.34 -15.99 18.85
CA ASN A 181 -10.55 -17.06 19.47
C ASN A 181 -9.16 -17.26 18.82
N GLY A 182 -8.56 -16.19 18.31
CA GLY A 182 -7.23 -16.22 17.70
C GLY A 182 -7.18 -16.65 16.23
N GLU A 183 -8.33 -16.89 15.59
CA GLU A 183 -8.44 -17.23 14.18
C GLU A 183 -9.01 -16.06 13.37
N LEU A 184 -8.47 -15.79 12.18
CA LEU A 184 -9.04 -14.75 11.31
C LEU A 184 -10.34 -15.27 10.68
N PRO A 185 -11.42 -14.46 10.64
CA PRO A 185 -12.62 -14.83 9.91
C PRO A 185 -12.38 -14.78 8.40
N SER A 186 -13.14 -15.58 7.65
CA SER A 186 -13.01 -15.66 6.18
C SER A 186 -13.82 -14.60 5.42
N SER A 187 -14.89 -14.06 6.01
CA SER A 187 -15.76 -13.10 5.32
C SER A 187 -15.22 -11.67 5.39
N VAL A 188 -15.41 -10.91 4.30
CA VAL A 188 -14.99 -9.50 4.23
C VAL A 188 -15.68 -8.65 5.28
N GLU A 189 -16.96 -8.90 5.56
CA GLU A 189 -17.72 -8.13 6.56
C GLU A 189 -17.11 -8.27 7.96
N ALA A 190 -16.73 -9.49 8.35
CA ALA A 190 -16.08 -9.75 9.62
C ALA A 190 -14.65 -9.18 9.65
N LEU A 191 -13.88 -9.36 8.57
CA LEU A 191 -12.52 -8.81 8.46
C LEU A 191 -12.49 -7.28 8.59
N LEU A 192 -13.50 -6.58 8.05
CA LEU A 192 -13.63 -5.12 8.15
C LEU A 192 -13.87 -4.60 9.58
N THR A 193 -14.29 -5.45 10.52
CA THR A 193 -14.43 -5.06 11.93
C THR A 193 -13.09 -4.97 12.65
N ILE A 194 -12.06 -5.65 12.13
CA ILE A 194 -10.76 -5.76 12.78
C ILE A 194 -9.98 -4.43 12.60
N PRO A 195 -9.47 -3.82 13.69
CA PRO A 195 -8.70 -2.59 13.62
C PRO A 195 -7.56 -2.64 12.60
N GLY A 196 -7.54 -1.66 11.69
CA GLY A 196 -6.49 -1.53 10.67
C GLY A 196 -6.73 -2.32 9.38
N ILE A 197 -7.75 -3.18 9.32
CA ILE A 197 -8.15 -3.85 8.09
C ILE A 197 -9.15 -2.97 7.33
N GLY A 198 -8.73 -2.49 6.16
CA GLY A 198 -9.60 -1.79 5.21
C GLY A 198 -10.07 -2.71 4.09
N ARG A 199 -10.95 -2.19 3.22
CA ARG A 199 -11.54 -2.93 2.08
C ARG A 199 -10.52 -3.71 1.24
N TYR A 200 -9.38 -3.10 0.93
CA TYR A 200 -8.29 -3.76 0.22
C TYR A 200 -7.73 -4.96 0.99
N THR A 201 -7.34 -4.78 2.26
CA THR A 201 -6.75 -5.84 3.08
C THR A 201 -7.75 -6.96 3.36
N ALA A 202 -9.02 -6.62 3.57
CA ALA A 202 -10.08 -7.61 3.72
C ALA A 202 -10.23 -8.49 2.48
N GLY A 203 -10.32 -7.90 1.28
CA GLY A 203 -10.36 -8.65 0.02
C GLY A 203 -9.10 -9.47 -0.23
N ALA A 204 -7.92 -8.94 0.14
CA ALA A 204 -6.65 -9.68 0.06
C ALA A 204 -6.65 -10.92 0.96
N ILE A 205 -7.01 -10.80 2.23
CA ILE A 205 -7.06 -11.93 3.16
C ILE A 205 -8.13 -12.94 2.72
N ALA A 206 -9.35 -12.47 2.44
CA ALA A 206 -10.47 -13.32 2.05
C ALA A 206 -10.15 -14.15 0.79
N SER A 207 -9.58 -13.51 -0.24
CA SER A 207 -9.25 -14.22 -1.49
C SER A 207 -7.97 -15.06 -1.42
N ILE A 208 -6.89 -14.57 -0.82
CA ILE A 208 -5.59 -15.26 -0.83
C ILE A 208 -5.57 -16.41 0.18
N ALA A 209 -6.14 -16.20 1.36
CA ALA A 209 -6.03 -17.16 2.45
C ALA A 209 -7.26 -18.07 2.59
N PHE A 210 -8.43 -17.60 2.16
CA PHE A 210 -9.70 -18.32 2.31
C PHE A 210 -10.42 -18.62 0.99
N ASP A 211 -9.77 -18.34 -0.14
CA ASP A 211 -10.27 -18.59 -1.49
C ASP A 211 -11.67 -18.01 -1.78
N GLN A 212 -12.03 -16.93 -1.07
CA GLN A 212 -13.28 -16.24 -1.29
C GLN A 212 -13.21 -15.42 -2.57
N LYS A 213 -14.31 -15.35 -3.31
CA LYS A 213 -14.45 -14.62 -4.59
C LYS A 213 -14.59 -13.11 -4.38
N GLU A 214 -13.62 -12.55 -3.67
CA GLU A 214 -13.59 -11.17 -3.21
C GLU A 214 -12.50 -10.41 -3.96
N PRO A 215 -12.80 -9.24 -4.54
CA PRO A 215 -11.82 -8.46 -5.27
C PRO A 215 -10.90 -7.72 -4.31
N LEU A 216 -9.73 -7.35 -4.82
CA LEU A 216 -8.88 -6.33 -4.21
C LEU A 216 -8.49 -5.29 -5.25
N VAL A 217 -8.36 -4.04 -4.82
CA VAL A 217 -7.99 -2.93 -5.70
C VAL A 217 -7.02 -2.01 -4.97
N ASP A 218 -5.79 -1.95 -5.46
CA ASP A 218 -4.76 -0.98 -5.08
C ASP A 218 -4.42 -0.03 -6.25
N GLY A 219 -3.39 0.80 -6.08
CA GLY A 219 -2.92 1.67 -7.15
C GLY A 219 -2.35 0.95 -8.37
N ASN A 220 -1.89 -0.31 -8.22
CA ASN A 220 -1.45 -1.15 -9.34
C ASN A 220 -2.65 -1.62 -10.15
N VAL A 221 -3.67 -2.16 -9.47
CA VAL A 221 -4.91 -2.64 -10.09
C VAL A 221 -5.65 -1.48 -10.77
N ILE A 222 -5.81 -0.32 -10.13
CA ILE A 222 -6.45 0.86 -10.75
C ILE A 222 -5.76 1.23 -12.06
N ARG A 223 -4.41 1.22 -12.09
CA ARG A 223 -3.65 1.53 -13.30
C ARG A 223 -3.86 0.49 -14.39
N VAL A 224 -3.84 -0.80 -14.03
CA VAL A 224 -4.11 -1.90 -14.97
C VAL A 224 -5.52 -1.77 -15.55
N MET A 225 -6.55 -1.57 -14.72
CA MET A 225 -7.95 -1.43 -15.16
C MET A 225 -8.15 -0.21 -16.04
N ALA A 226 -7.59 0.94 -15.64
CA ALA A 226 -7.65 2.17 -16.44
C ALA A 226 -7.04 1.98 -17.83
N ARG A 227 -5.91 1.26 -17.95
CA ARG A 227 -5.29 0.97 -19.25
C ARG A 227 -6.06 -0.06 -20.05
N LEU A 228 -6.48 -1.17 -19.43
CA LEU A 228 -7.28 -2.20 -20.09
C LEU A 228 -8.53 -1.60 -20.73
N ARG A 229 -9.17 -0.63 -20.06
CA ARG A 229 -10.42 -0.02 -20.51
C ARG A 229 -10.28 1.39 -21.07
N ALA A 230 -9.05 1.85 -21.29
CA ALA A 230 -8.71 3.19 -21.78
C ALA A 230 -9.48 4.32 -21.06
N VAL A 231 -9.48 4.30 -19.74
CA VAL A 231 -10.16 5.30 -18.89
C VAL A 231 -9.20 6.44 -18.59
N GLY A 232 -9.46 7.61 -19.17
CA GLY A 232 -8.68 8.83 -18.93
C GLY A 232 -9.25 9.65 -17.79
N ALA A 233 -9.03 9.22 -16.56
CA ALA A 233 -9.39 9.98 -15.36
C ALA A 233 -8.20 10.05 -14.40
N ASP A 234 -8.26 10.96 -13.42
CA ASP A 234 -7.32 10.93 -12.29
C ASP A 234 -7.44 9.57 -11.57
N PRO A 235 -6.34 8.86 -11.24
CA PRO A 235 -6.39 7.59 -10.51
C PRO A 235 -7.07 7.69 -9.14
N LYS A 236 -7.19 8.89 -8.56
CA LYS A 236 -7.92 9.15 -7.31
C LYS A 236 -9.38 9.54 -7.55
N ASN A 237 -9.83 9.64 -8.80
CA ASN A 237 -11.23 9.93 -9.12
C ASN A 237 -12.11 8.79 -8.62
N LYS A 238 -13.13 9.13 -7.80
CA LYS A 238 -14.03 8.14 -7.20
C LYS A 238 -14.68 7.21 -8.24
N LYS A 239 -15.11 7.72 -9.39
CA LYS A 239 -15.77 6.91 -10.43
C LYS A 239 -14.82 5.91 -11.09
N LEU A 240 -13.56 6.28 -11.31
CA LEU A 240 -12.55 5.33 -11.79
C LEU A 240 -12.22 4.28 -10.72
N VAL A 241 -12.14 4.68 -9.45
CA VAL A 241 -11.95 3.74 -8.33
C VAL A 241 -13.12 2.77 -8.25
N ASP A 242 -14.36 3.25 -8.27
CA ASP A 242 -15.58 2.43 -8.22
C ASP A 242 -15.65 1.47 -9.42
N LEU A 243 -15.43 1.98 -10.64
CA LEU A 243 -15.32 1.14 -11.84
C LEU A 243 -14.24 0.07 -11.69
N SER A 244 -13.08 0.40 -11.11
CA SER A 244 -12.00 -0.59 -10.91
C SER A 244 -12.42 -1.70 -9.96
N TRP A 245 -13.22 -1.39 -8.93
CA TRP A 245 -13.82 -2.38 -8.03
C TRP A 245 -14.86 -3.24 -8.74
N GLU A 246 -15.74 -2.65 -9.55
CA GLU A 246 -16.73 -3.38 -10.37
C GLU A 246 -16.05 -4.36 -11.35
N LEU A 247 -15.03 -3.88 -12.07
CA LEU A 247 -14.27 -4.70 -13.02
C LEU A 247 -13.53 -5.82 -12.30
N ALA A 248 -12.91 -5.54 -11.15
CA ALA A 248 -12.26 -6.58 -10.35
C ALA A 248 -13.27 -7.62 -9.84
N GLN A 249 -14.46 -7.19 -9.38
CA GLN A 249 -15.55 -8.08 -8.97
C GLN A 249 -15.96 -9.02 -10.10
N CYS A 250 -16.18 -8.47 -11.30
CA CYS A 250 -16.53 -9.24 -12.50
C CYS A 250 -15.48 -10.32 -12.84
N LEU A 251 -14.19 -10.04 -12.56
CA LEU A 251 -13.13 -11.02 -12.76
C LEU A 251 -13.09 -12.08 -11.65
N VAL A 252 -13.36 -11.77 -10.37
CA VAL A 252 -13.27 -12.79 -9.31
C VAL A 252 -14.50 -13.70 -9.22
N GLU A 253 -15.70 -13.21 -9.59
CA GLU A 253 -16.97 -13.93 -9.40
C GLU A 253 -17.03 -15.29 -10.12
N SER A 254 -16.40 -15.38 -11.30
CA SER A 254 -16.32 -16.60 -12.10
C SER A 254 -14.91 -17.20 -12.15
N CYS A 255 -14.06 -16.90 -11.16
CA CYS A 255 -12.73 -17.47 -11.05
C CYS A 255 -12.70 -18.58 -9.99
N ASP A 256 -12.09 -19.72 -10.33
CA ASP A 256 -11.90 -20.84 -9.39
C ASP A 256 -10.70 -20.64 -8.46
N SER A 257 -9.86 -19.63 -8.73
CA SER A 257 -8.67 -19.31 -7.94
C SER A 257 -8.56 -17.79 -7.71
N PRO A 258 -9.51 -17.17 -6.99
CA PRO A 258 -9.57 -15.72 -6.77
C PRO A 258 -8.29 -15.16 -6.14
N GLY A 259 -7.66 -15.89 -5.20
CA GLY A 259 -6.39 -15.48 -4.60
C GLY A 259 -5.26 -15.34 -5.62
N SER A 260 -5.10 -16.30 -6.53
CA SER A 260 -4.10 -16.25 -7.60
C SER A 260 -4.39 -15.12 -8.59
N LEU A 261 -5.67 -14.95 -8.98
CA LEU A 261 -6.07 -13.88 -9.88
C LEU A 261 -5.77 -12.48 -9.32
N ASN A 262 -6.11 -12.25 -8.06
CA ASN A 262 -5.85 -10.99 -7.37
C ASN A 262 -4.36 -10.70 -7.23
N GLN A 263 -3.56 -11.70 -6.86
CA GLN A 263 -2.11 -11.56 -6.83
C GLN A 263 -1.52 -11.30 -8.23
N ALA A 264 -2.07 -11.94 -9.26
CA ALA A 264 -1.66 -11.73 -10.64
C ALA A 264 -1.95 -10.31 -11.14
N LEU A 265 -3.09 -9.72 -10.77
CA LEU A 265 -3.40 -8.32 -11.08
C LEU A 265 -2.38 -7.35 -10.44
N MET A 266 -2.04 -7.56 -9.17
CA MET A 266 -1.03 -6.77 -8.48
C MET A 266 0.36 -6.95 -9.09
N GLU A 267 0.75 -8.21 -9.36
CA GLU A 267 2.04 -8.58 -9.94
C GLU A 267 2.20 -7.97 -11.34
N LEU A 268 1.16 -8.04 -12.18
CA LEU A 268 1.15 -7.44 -13.51
C LEU A 268 1.38 -5.93 -13.43
N GLY A 269 0.67 -5.23 -12.54
CA GLY A 269 0.87 -3.80 -12.33
C GLY A 269 2.29 -3.48 -11.83
N ALA A 270 2.82 -4.27 -10.89
CA ALA A 270 4.13 -4.03 -10.29
C ALA A 270 5.31 -4.30 -11.24
N THR A 271 5.20 -5.28 -12.15
CA THR A 271 6.35 -5.82 -12.91
C THR A 271 6.31 -5.55 -14.41
N VAL A 272 5.12 -5.45 -15.01
CA VAL A 272 4.94 -5.33 -16.47
C VAL A 272 4.27 -4.00 -16.82
N CYS A 273 3.12 -3.73 -16.21
CA CYS A 273 2.30 -2.54 -16.48
C CYS A 273 2.72 -1.39 -15.54
N GLY A 274 3.99 -1.01 -15.59
CA GLY A 274 4.60 -0.02 -14.68
C GLY A 274 4.12 1.42 -14.90
N VAL A 275 4.42 2.29 -13.93
CA VAL A 275 4.01 3.71 -13.94
C VAL A 275 4.77 4.50 -15.02
N GLN A 276 6.08 4.35 -15.08
CA GLN A 276 6.95 5.07 -16.02
C GLN A 276 7.24 4.29 -17.29
N VAL A 277 7.27 2.96 -17.21
CA VAL A 277 7.55 2.06 -18.34
C VAL A 277 6.56 0.92 -18.28
N ALA A 278 5.83 0.70 -19.38
CA ALA A 278 4.92 -0.43 -19.54
C ALA A 278 5.49 -1.40 -20.61
N ARG A 279 5.78 -2.64 -20.22
CA ARG A 279 6.34 -3.67 -21.11
C ARG A 279 5.22 -4.39 -21.87
N CYS A 280 4.51 -3.65 -22.73
CA CYS A 280 3.32 -4.16 -23.40
C CYS A 280 3.57 -5.39 -24.29
N THR A 281 4.78 -5.58 -24.80
CA THR A 281 5.19 -6.77 -25.56
C THR A 281 5.19 -8.04 -24.72
N GLU A 282 5.48 -7.93 -23.42
CA GLU A 282 5.52 -9.02 -22.44
C GLU A 282 4.17 -9.19 -21.71
N CYS A 283 3.21 -8.29 -21.94
CA CYS A 283 1.95 -8.27 -21.22
C CYS A 283 1.01 -9.38 -21.71
N PRO A 284 0.51 -10.28 -20.83
CA PRO A 284 -0.42 -11.34 -21.20
C PRO A 284 -1.78 -10.80 -21.68
N LEU A 285 -2.13 -9.57 -21.29
CA LEU A 285 -3.41 -8.92 -21.60
C LEU A 285 -3.30 -7.91 -22.74
N LYS A 286 -2.24 -7.98 -23.56
CA LYS A 286 -1.99 -7.03 -24.65
C LYS A 286 -3.16 -6.95 -25.65
N ASN A 287 -3.81 -8.08 -25.93
CA ASN A 287 -4.88 -8.16 -26.94
C ASN A 287 -6.23 -7.64 -26.44
N GLU A 288 -6.43 -7.68 -25.12
CA GLU A 288 -7.62 -7.21 -24.40
C GLU A 288 -7.47 -5.73 -23.98
N CYS A 289 -6.28 -5.16 -24.10
CA CYS A 289 -5.97 -3.82 -23.64
C CYS A 289 -6.39 -2.75 -24.66
N LEU A 290 -7.46 -2.01 -24.36
CA LEU A 290 -7.97 -0.95 -25.23
C LEU A 290 -6.99 0.21 -25.39
N ALA A 291 -6.22 0.56 -24.35
CA ALA A 291 -5.17 1.56 -24.47
C ALA A 291 -4.07 1.13 -25.44
N TYR A 292 -3.68 -0.16 -25.42
CA TYR A 292 -2.64 -0.68 -26.30
C TYR A 292 -3.11 -0.80 -27.75
N ALA A 293 -4.32 -1.32 -27.94
CA ALA A 293 -4.90 -1.53 -29.27
C ALA A 293 -5.20 -0.22 -30.02
N ARG A 294 -5.00 0.95 -29.39
CA ARG A 294 -5.35 2.28 -29.91
C ARG A 294 -6.79 2.34 -30.45
N LYS A 295 -7.68 1.50 -29.92
CA LYS A 295 -9.05 1.35 -30.44
C LYS A 295 -9.93 2.58 -30.19
N ARG A 296 -9.39 3.66 -29.60
CA ARG A 296 -10.16 4.85 -29.22
C ARG A 296 -9.37 6.12 -29.50
N GLY A 297 -9.73 6.82 -30.58
CA GLY A 297 -9.50 8.26 -30.70
C GLY A 297 -10.59 9.01 -29.95
N TYR A 298 -10.23 10.10 -29.27
CA TYR A 298 -11.18 10.92 -28.51
C TYR A 298 -11.76 12.04 -29.39
N SER A 299 -13.07 12.22 -29.36
CA SER A 299 -13.78 13.36 -29.95
C SER A 299 -14.33 14.27 -28.86
N SER A 300 -14.36 15.59 -29.09
CA SER A 300 -14.93 16.56 -28.14
C SER A 300 -16.41 16.34 -27.81
N SER A 301 -17.14 15.58 -28.63
CA SER A 301 -18.55 15.18 -28.41
C SER A 301 -18.73 14.07 -27.39
N ASP A 302 -17.66 13.38 -26.98
CA ASP A 302 -17.69 12.24 -26.04
C ASP A 302 -17.92 12.67 -24.59
N ALA A 303 -17.78 13.97 -24.30
CA ALA A 303 -17.90 14.52 -22.95
C ALA A 303 -19.33 14.47 -22.39
N ASP A 304 -20.35 14.42 -23.26
CA ASP A 304 -21.75 14.39 -22.85
C ASP A 304 -22.24 12.96 -22.54
N SER A 305 -21.50 11.93 -22.97
CA SER A 305 -21.93 10.53 -22.92
C SER A 305 -21.16 9.65 -21.94
N CYS A 306 -20.00 10.10 -21.44
CA CYS A 306 -19.27 9.41 -20.37
C CYS A 306 -18.90 10.35 -19.24
N ASN A 307 -19.25 9.94 -18.03
CA ASN A 307 -19.02 10.74 -16.82
C ASN A 307 -17.86 10.22 -15.97
N ILE A 308 -17.16 9.17 -16.42
CA ILE A 308 -16.01 8.54 -15.74
C ILE A 308 -14.71 9.20 -16.18
N CYS A 309 -14.52 9.39 -17.48
CA CYS A 309 -13.34 10.06 -18.04
C CYS A 309 -13.37 11.57 -17.75
N ASP A 310 -12.20 12.17 -17.53
CA ASP A 310 -12.04 13.61 -17.32
C ASP A 310 -11.66 14.30 -18.63
N PHE A 311 -12.70 14.70 -19.35
CA PHE A 311 -12.60 15.39 -20.63
C PHE A 311 -12.35 16.90 -20.52
N THR A 312 -12.35 17.44 -19.30
CA THR A 312 -12.01 18.85 -19.08
C THR A 312 -10.51 19.09 -19.29
N ARG A 313 -9.68 18.05 -19.11
CA ARG A 313 -8.21 18.09 -19.20
C ARG A 313 -7.70 17.81 -20.61
N LYS A 314 -8.33 18.38 -21.64
CA LYS A 314 -8.05 18.07 -23.07
C LYS A 314 -6.56 18.10 -23.45
N GLN A 315 -5.76 18.97 -22.84
CA GLN A 315 -4.33 19.11 -23.10
C GLN A 315 -3.49 17.89 -22.64
N GLU A 316 -4.02 17.08 -21.72
CA GLU A 316 -3.37 15.85 -21.24
C GLU A 316 -3.77 14.61 -22.04
N TRP A 317 -4.78 14.75 -22.90
CA TRP A 317 -5.13 13.77 -23.92
C TRP A 317 -4.30 14.06 -25.19
N ASP A 318 -2.97 13.92 -25.08
CA ASP A 318 -2.08 14.14 -26.22
C ASP A 318 -2.24 13.01 -27.24
N THR A 319 -3.04 13.26 -28.28
CA THR A 319 -3.33 12.31 -29.36
C THR A 319 -2.13 12.01 -30.26
N LYS A 320 -1.02 12.75 -30.13
CA LYS A 320 0.21 12.51 -30.91
C LYS A 320 1.10 11.45 -30.26
N ILE A 321 0.94 11.20 -28.97
CA ILE A 321 1.68 10.19 -28.23
C ILE A 321 0.80 8.96 -28.07
N SER A 322 1.00 7.98 -28.96
CA SER A 322 0.48 6.64 -28.74
C SER A 322 1.28 5.98 -27.61
N ASP A 323 0.82 6.15 -26.38
CA ASP A 323 1.35 5.36 -25.29
C ASP A 323 0.26 4.98 -24.30
N VAL A 324 0.28 3.73 -23.84
CA VAL A 324 -0.60 3.28 -22.76
C VAL A 324 -0.39 4.09 -21.48
N LEU A 325 0.75 4.77 -21.35
CA LEU A 325 1.09 5.66 -20.24
C LEU A 325 0.19 6.90 -20.14
N GLN A 326 -0.59 7.23 -21.17
CA GLN A 326 -1.61 8.28 -21.09
C GLN A 326 -2.79 7.92 -20.16
N TYR A 327 -2.94 6.63 -19.83
CA TYR A 327 -3.97 6.13 -18.92
C TYR A 327 -3.35 5.53 -17.65
N PRO A 328 -3.93 5.79 -16.46
CA PRO A 328 -4.87 6.88 -16.18
C PRO A 328 -4.19 8.26 -16.38
N LEU A 329 -4.98 9.34 -16.35
CA LEU A 329 -4.40 10.70 -16.36
C LEU A 329 -3.51 10.91 -15.13
N LYS A 330 -2.60 11.88 -15.20
CA LYS A 330 -1.75 12.20 -14.05
C LYS A 330 -2.61 12.62 -12.85
N ALA A 331 -2.27 12.11 -11.67
CA ALA A 331 -2.94 12.51 -10.43
C ALA A 331 -2.75 14.01 -10.19
N ARG A 332 -3.82 14.73 -9.83
CA ARG A 332 -3.74 16.12 -9.42
C ARG A 332 -2.86 16.23 -8.19
N LYS A 333 -1.87 17.13 -8.24
CA LYS A 333 -1.11 17.51 -7.05
C LYS A 333 -2.01 18.40 -6.21
N ASN A 334 -2.32 17.97 -4.99
CA ASN A 334 -2.95 18.87 -4.02
C ASN A 334 -1.95 20.01 -3.74
N ALA A 335 -2.44 21.25 -3.65
CA ALA A 335 -1.64 22.35 -3.14
C ALA A 335 -1.08 21.94 -1.76
N SER A 336 0.18 22.26 -1.49
CA SER A 336 0.75 22.07 -0.16
C SER A 336 -0.10 22.85 0.85
N ARG A 337 -0.59 22.17 1.90
CA ARG A 337 -1.26 22.85 3.00
C ARG A 337 -0.19 23.58 3.80
N ASN A 338 -0.21 24.90 3.78
CA ASN A 338 0.53 25.71 4.74
C ASN A 338 -0.34 25.81 5.98
N GLU A 339 0.05 25.11 7.05
CA GLU A 339 -0.59 25.20 8.35
C GLU A 339 0.37 25.96 9.29
N GLU A 340 -0.11 27.04 9.89
CA GLU A 340 0.64 27.82 10.88
C GLU A 340 0.38 27.20 12.27
N LEU A 341 1.43 26.61 12.86
CA LEU A 341 1.33 25.88 14.14
C LEU A 341 1.77 26.81 15.28
N CYS A 342 0.80 27.44 15.94
CA CYS A 342 1.06 28.27 17.13
C CYS A 342 1.26 27.39 18.37
N VAL A 343 2.46 27.39 18.93
CA VAL A 343 2.77 26.72 20.20
C VAL A 343 2.77 27.77 21.32
N ALA A 344 1.82 27.69 22.25
CA ALA A 344 1.80 28.52 23.45
C ALA A 344 2.48 27.79 24.62
N VAL A 345 3.49 28.40 25.21
CA VAL A 345 4.14 27.92 26.44
C VAL A 345 3.60 28.71 27.61
N LEU A 346 2.95 28.05 28.55
CA LEU A 346 2.45 28.67 29.78
C LEU A 346 3.44 28.41 30.91
N SER A 347 3.91 29.47 31.57
CA SER A 347 4.61 29.36 32.86
C SER A 347 3.62 29.64 33.99
N PHE A 348 3.61 28.77 35.01
CA PHE A 348 2.86 29.02 36.24
C PHE A 348 3.78 29.75 37.23
N VAL A 349 3.42 30.97 37.61
CA VAL A 349 4.13 31.70 38.66
C VAL A 349 3.32 31.53 39.96
N ASP A 350 3.89 30.82 40.94
CA ASP A 350 3.25 30.67 42.24
C ASP A 350 3.27 32.03 42.98
N MET A 351 2.08 32.63 43.15
CA MET A 351 1.91 33.99 43.68
C MET A 351 2.08 34.09 45.21
N LYS A 352 2.47 33.00 45.90
CA LYS A 352 2.56 32.97 47.36
C LYS A 352 3.83 33.60 47.96
N GLU A 353 4.87 33.89 47.18
CA GLU A 353 6.11 34.47 47.72
C GLU A 353 6.19 36.02 47.71
N LYS A 354 5.23 36.72 47.06
CA LYS A 354 5.31 38.19 46.95
C LYS A 354 4.72 38.98 48.12
N GLN A 355 4.03 38.36 49.08
CA GLN A 355 3.47 39.10 50.22
C GLN A 355 4.48 39.40 51.34
N GLN A 356 5.69 38.85 51.30
CA GLN A 356 6.66 39.00 52.40
C GLN A 356 7.81 39.98 52.13
N LYS A 357 8.00 40.45 50.89
CA LYS A 357 9.07 41.42 50.53
C LYS A 357 8.61 42.85 50.21
N VAL A 358 7.30 43.14 50.24
CA VAL A 358 6.77 44.48 49.88
C VAL A 358 6.72 45.44 51.09
N LYS A 359 7.07 45.01 52.31
CA LYS A 359 7.02 45.87 53.50
C LYS A 359 8.31 46.63 53.84
N GLU A 360 9.42 46.42 53.13
CA GLU A 360 10.73 46.95 53.58
C GLU A 360 11.44 47.91 52.63
N THR A 361 10.77 48.47 51.61
CA THR A 361 11.42 49.52 50.80
C THR A 361 10.42 50.54 50.28
N LEU A 362 9.82 51.30 51.20
CA LEU A 362 9.30 52.63 50.91
C LEU A 362 10.47 53.61 51.05
N HIS A 363 11.14 53.93 49.95
CA HIS A 363 11.62 55.30 49.71
C HIS A 363 12.07 55.47 48.25
N THR A 364 11.58 56.58 47.70
CA THR A 364 12.12 57.39 46.59
C THR A 364 12.11 56.82 45.17
N ASP A 365 11.27 57.50 44.38
CA ASP A 365 11.53 58.02 43.04
C ASP A 365 10.91 57.37 41.79
N LYS A 366 10.56 58.31 40.92
CA LYS A 366 9.70 58.30 39.75
C LYS A 366 10.24 57.46 38.58
N GLU A 367 9.29 57.05 37.74
CA GLU A 367 9.43 56.88 36.27
C GLU A 367 10.55 55.96 35.75
N SER A 368 10.16 54.75 35.33
CA SER A 368 10.09 54.43 33.88
C SER A 368 9.64 52.98 33.71
N SER A 369 8.66 52.81 32.83
CA SER A 369 8.23 51.52 32.31
C SER A 369 9.37 50.89 31.51
N SER A 370 10.13 50.00 32.13
CA SER A 370 11.03 49.09 31.42
C SER A 370 10.57 47.65 31.68
N ALA A 371 10.34 46.93 30.59
CA ALA A 371 10.04 45.51 30.58
C ALA A 371 11.21 44.77 31.25
N SER A 372 11.04 44.44 32.53
CA SER A 372 12.00 43.63 33.28
C SER A 372 11.78 42.18 32.87
N ILE A 373 12.70 41.68 32.05
CA ILE A 373 12.90 40.26 31.78
C ILE A 373 13.12 39.58 33.13
N LEU A 374 12.08 38.91 33.64
CA LEU A 374 12.18 38.04 34.79
C LEU A 374 13.04 36.84 34.38
N GLN A 375 14.33 36.91 34.68
CA GLN A 375 15.21 35.76 34.80
C GLN A 375 14.77 34.97 36.05
N SER A 376 13.65 34.24 35.95
CA SER A 376 13.32 33.22 36.94
C SER A 376 14.15 31.97 36.64
N GLU A 377 14.80 31.46 37.67
CA GLU A 377 15.61 30.25 37.62
C GLU A 377 14.86 29.12 36.89
N LEU A 378 15.56 28.43 35.99
CA LEU A 378 15.05 27.34 35.13
C LEU A 378 14.49 26.13 35.90
N SER A 379 14.53 26.14 37.23
CA SER A 379 14.12 25.06 38.14
C SER A 379 12.61 24.87 38.25
N ASN A 380 11.79 25.88 37.92
CA ASN A 380 10.32 25.82 38.06
C ASN A 380 9.54 25.67 36.74
N TRP A 381 10.22 25.33 35.65
CA TRP A 381 9.57 25.19 34.34
C TRP A 381 8.93 23.79 34.22
N ARG A 382 7.60 23.73 34.19
CA ARG A 382 6.87 22.51 33.77
C ARG A 382 6.70 22.54 32.26
N PHE A 383 7.56 21.83 31.54
CA PHE A 383 7.44 21.68 30.09
C PHE A 383 6.24 20.78 29.76
N LEU A 384 5.37 21.22 28.84
CA LEU A 384 4.32 20.39 28.22
C LEU A 384 4.90 19.30 27.30
N MET A 385 6.23 19.29 27.11
CA MET A 385 6.94 18.31 26.33
C MET A 385 7.95 17.57 27.20
N SER A 386 8.00 16.24 27.06
CA SER A 386 9.03 15.41 27.67
C SER A 386 10.00 14.90 26.60
N LYS A 387 11.27 14.74 26.96
CA LYS A 387 12.28 14.17 26.07
C LYS A 387 12.30 12.66 26.25
N ARG A 388 12.12 11.91 25.17
CA ARG A 388 12.04 10.44 25.26
C ARG A 388 13.32 9.82 25.83
N PRO A 389 13.21 8.83 26.74
CA PRO A 389 14.37 8.15 27.33
C PRO A 389 15.30 7.54 26.28
N LYS A 390 16.59 7.42 26.63
CA LYS A 390 17.56 6.71 25.80
C LYS A 390 17.18 5.23 25.73
N GLY A 391 17.14 4.65 24.53
CA GLY A 391 16.78 3.25 24.30
C GLY A 391 15.34 2.99 23.85
N VAL A 392 14.50 4.03 23.79
CA VAL A 392 13.11 3.93 23.28
C VAL A 392 13.04 4.47 21.85
N LEU A 393 12.04 4.03 21.07
CA LEU A 393 11.79 4.56 19.72
C LEU A 393 11.68 6.09 19.75
N LEU A 394 12.39 6.79 18.85
CA LEU A 394 12.51 8.25 18.82
C LEU A 394 13.23 8.84 20.05
N ALA A 395 14.13 8.06 20.67
CA ALA A 395 14.98 8.51 21.78
C ALA A 395 15.60 9.87 21.51
N GLY A 396 15.49 10.78 22.49
CA GLY A 396 16.02 12.13 22.38
C GLY A 396 15.13 13.12 21.63
N GLN A 397 14.03 12.70 21.00
CA GLN A 397 13.01 13.62 20.49
C GLN A 397 12.08 14.09 21.62
N TRP A 398 11.54 15.29 21.45
CA TRP A 398 10.59 15.90 22.38
C TRP A 398 9.16 15.57 21.95
N GLU A 399 8.32 15.14 22.90
CA GLU A 399 6.91 14.82 22.66
C GLU A 399 6.00 15.53 23.66
N PHE A 400 4.78 15.89 23.24
CA PHE A 400 3.79 16.45 24.16
C PHE A 400 3.34 15.40 25.18
N ILE A 401 3.32 15.79 26.46
CA ILE A 401 2.85 14.94 27.55
C ILE A 401 1.33 14.83 27.43
N ASN A 402 0.85 13.68 26.97
CA ASN A 402 -0.59 13.41 26.86
C ASN A 402 -1.14 13.05 28.25
N MET A 403 -1.34 14.04 29.12
CA MET A 403 -2.04 13.81 30.38
C MET A 403 -3.53 13.65 30.06
N LYS A 404 -4.02 12.41 30.01
CA LYS A 404 -5.44 12.18 30.27
C LYS A 404 -5.70 12.70 31.68
N ALA A 405 -6.39 13.82 31.80
CA ALA A 405 -6.90 14.29 33.07
C ALA A 405 -7.83 13.21 33.61
N SER A 406 -7.42 12.59 34.73
CA SER A 406 -8.23 11.70 35.57
C SER A 406 -9.27 12.48 36.35
#